data_AF-A0A7L8GG40-F1
#
_entry.id   AF-A0A7L8GG40-F1
#
_cell.length_a   1.000
_cell.length_b   1.000
_cell.length_c   1.000
_cell.angle_alpha   90.00
_cell.angle_beta   90.00
_cell.angle_gamma   90.00
#
_symmetry.space_group_name_H-M   'P 1'
#
loop_
_entity.id
_entity.type
_entity.pdbx_description
1 polymer ?
#
loop_
_entity_poly.entity_id
_entity_poly.type
_entity_poly.pdbx_seq_one_letter_code
_entity_poly.pdbx_strand_id
1 'polypeptide(L)' 'FPFFFWYPEILSKSSFLSMKLVMTLQKIVPMNMMMFMINMNNNFMFLLFIMLNSMTGAIYALNQTNMKKILSYSS' A
#
# COMPACT_ATOMS: atom_id res chain seq x y z
N PHE A 1 -8.93 0.80 -1.40
CA PHE A 1 -9.93 -0.15 -1.95
C PHE A 1 -9.75 -0.26 -3.46
N PRO A 2 -9.78 -1.45 -4.09
CA PRO A 2 -10.20 -2.76 -3.56
C PRO A 2 -9.05 -3.71 -3.18
N PHE A 3 -7.81 -3.46 -3.60
CA PHE A 3 -6.68 -4.40 -3.46
C PHE A 3 -5.92 -4.32 -2.13
N PHE A 4 -6.55 -3.86 -1.07
CA PHE A 4 -5.85 -3.59 0.18
C PHE A 4 -5.82 -4.77 1.16
N PHE A 5 -6.86 -5.61 1.14
CA PHE A 5 -7.08 -6.60 2.19
C PHE A 5 -6.04 -7.71 2.28
N TRP A 6 -5.52 -8.16 1.14
CA TRP A 6 -4.53 -9.25 1.10
C TRP A 6 -3.20 -8.87 1.77
N TYR A 7 -2.81 -7.61 1.68
CA TYR A 7 -1.45 -7.16 2.00
C TYR A 7 -1.14 -7.20 3.52
N PRO A 8 -1.98 -6.63 4.42
CA PRO A 8 -1.77 -6.72 5.86
C PRO A 8 -1.79 -8.15 6.41
N GLU A 9 -2.65 -9.02 5.86
CA GLU A 9 -2.78 -10.39 6.32
C GLU A 9 -1.54 -11.22 6.00
N ILE A 10 -1.00 -11.09 4.78
CA ILE A 10 0.20 -11.82 4.36
C ILE A 10 1.43 -11.34 5.15
N LEU A 11 1.58 -10.02 5.29
CA LEU A 11 2.73 -9.46 6.01
C LEU A 11 2.73 -9.83 7.49
N SER A 12 1.56 -9.92 8.12
CA SER A 12 1.45 -10.33 9.52
C SER A 12 2.00 -11.75 9.78
N LYS A 13 1.84 -12.65 8.81
CA LYS A 13 2.28 -14.06 8.87
C LYS A 13 3.71 -14.26 8.36
N SER A 14 4.31 -13.25 7.71
CA SER A 14 5.64 -13.35 7.11
C SER A 14 6.78 -13.04 8.08
N SER A 15 8.01 -13.46 7.74
CA SER A 15 9.23 -13.09 8.48
C SER A 15 9.52 -11.58 8.39
N PHE A 16 10.30 -11.02 9.32
CA PHE A 16 10.67 -9.60 9.27
C PHE A 16 11.50 -9.25 8.02
N LEU A 17 12.35 -10.17 7.54
CA LEU A 17 13.15 -9.96 6.34
C LEU A 17 12.26 -9.87 5.10
N SER A 18 11.35 -10.83 4.93
CA SER A 18 10.38 -10.82 3.81
C SER A 18 9.47 -9.60 3.86
N MET A 19 9.01 -9.20 5.04
CA MET A 19 8.19 -7.98 5.20
C MET A 19 8.92 -6.75 4.69
N LYS A 20 10.20 -6.57 5.06
CA LYS A 20 11.01 -5.43 4.59
C LYS A 20 11.20 -5.43 3.08
N LEU A 21 11.50 -6.60 2.49
CA LEU A 21 11.69 -6.73 1.04
C LEU A 21 10.42 -6.39 0.24
N VAL A 22 9.26 -6.84 0.72
CA VAL A 22 7.96 -6.55 0.11
C VAL A 22 7.60 -5.07 0.24
N MET A 23 7.86 -4.46 1.41
CA MET A 23 7.56 -3.05 1.65
C MET A 23 8.41 -2.09 0.81
N THR A 24 9.68 -2.44 0.52
CA THR A 24 10.61 -1.54 -0.18
C THR A 24 10.79 -1.94 -1.64
N LEU A 25 11.41 -3.09 -1.90
CA LEU A 25 11.90 -3.44 -3.24
C LEU A 25 10.77 -3.76 -4.22
N GLN A 26 9.69 -4.42 -3.76
CA GLN A 26 8.58 -4.77 -4.66
C GLN A 26 7.75 -3.56 -5.11
N LYS A 27 7.82 -2.42 -4.40
CA LYS A 27 7.11 -1.19 -4.79
C LYS A 27 7.83 -0.36 -5.86
N ILE A 28 9.15 -0.53 -6.04
CA ILE A 28 9.96 0.32 -6.95
C ILE A 28 9.55 0.14 -8.41
N VAL A 29 9.43 -1.11 -8.88
CA VAL A 29 9.12 -1.38 -10.30
C VAL A 29 7.72 -0.87 -10.70
N PRO A 30 6.65 -1.13 -9.93
CA PRO A 30 5.33 -0.56 -10.22
C PRO A 30 5.29 0.97 -10.18
N MET A 31 6.04 1.60 -9.25
CA MET A 31 6.10 3.05 -9.14
C MET A 31 6.69 3.69 -10.39
N ASN A 32 7.77 3.10 -10.92
CA ASN A 32 8.40 3.58 -12.15
C ASN A 32 7.47 3.42 -13.35
N MET A 33 6.78 2.28 -13.47
CA MET A 33 5.75 2.06 -14.50
C MET A 33 4.63 3.11 -14.41
N MET A 34 4.12 3.39 -13.20
CA MET A 34 3.10 4.44 -13.00
C MET A 34 3.61 5.82 -13.42
N MET A 35 4.86 6.17 -13.11
CA MET A 35 5.45 7.47 -13.48
C MET A 35 5.39 7.72 -14.99
N PHE A 36 5.66 6.70 -15.82
CA PHE A 36 5.57 6.83 -17.28
C PHE A 36 4.12 6.96 -17.77
N MET A 37 3.17 6.29 -17.12
CA MET A 37 1.76 6.27 -17.54
C MET A 37 0.97 7.51 -17.12
N ILE A 38 1.35 8.16 -16.00
CA ILE A 38 0.68 9.37 -15.49
C ILE A 38 0.72 10.51 -16.51
N ASN A 39 1.81 10.63 -17.28
CA ASN A 39 1.94 11.67 -18.30
C ASN A 39 0.94 11.51 -19.48
N MET A 40 0.33 10.33 -19.63
CA MET A 40 -0.55 10.01 -20.77
C MET A 40 -2.05 10.00 -20.42
N ASN A 41 -2.42 9.97 -19.14
CA ASN A 41 -3.79 9.69 -18.70
C ASN A 41 -4.40 10.80 -17.82
N ASN A 42 -5.73 10.82 -17.76
CA ASN A 42 -6.50 11.84 -17.05
C ASN A 42 -6.34 11.71 -15.52
N ASN A 43 -5.74 12.72 -14.86
CA ASN A 43 -5.25 12.65 -13.48
C ASN A 43 -6.33 12.63 -12.38
N PHE A 44 -7.56 13.07 -12.67
CA PHE A 44 -8.61 13.22 -11.66
C PHE A 44 -9.02 11.91 -10.98
N MET A 45 -9.21 10.83 -11.75
CA MET A 45 -9.58 9.53 -11.18
C MET A 45 -8.46 8.97 -10.30
N PHE A 46 -7.20 9.15 -10.71
CA PHE A 46 -6.05 8.69 -9.96
C PHE A 46 -5.92 9.38 -8.60
N LEU A 47 -6.15 10.70 -8.54
CA LEU A 47 -6.18 11.47 -7.29
C LEU A 47 -7.29 10.98 -6.34
N LEU A 48 -8.49 10.72 -6.85
CA LEU A 48 -9.59 10.16 -6.05
C LEU A 48 -9.22 8.79 -5.48
N PHE A 49 -8.60 7.93 -6.29
CA PHE A 49 -8.11 6.62 -5.81
C PHE A 49 -7.06 6.77 -4.71
N ILE A 50 -6.10 7.70 -4.83
CA ILE A 50 -5.08 7.92 -3.79
C ILE A 50 -5.75 8.36 -2.48
N MET A 51 -6.66 9.34 -2.53
CA MET A 51 -7.35 9.85 -1.34
C MET A 51 -8.17 8.77 -0.63
N LEU A 52 -8.91 7.95 -1.38
CA LEU A 52 -9.70 6.87 -0.80
C LEU A 52 -8.79 5.78 -0.17
N ASN A 53 -7.66 5.46 -0.81
CA ASN A 53 -6.71 4.49 -0.26
C ASN A 53 -6.04 5.01 1.02
N SER A 54 -5.63 6.28 1.09
CA SER A 54 -4.99 6.84 2.27
C SER A 54 -5.94 6.92 3.47
N MET A 55 -7.18 7.38 3.25
CA MET A 55 -8.20 7.45 4.30
C MET A 55 -8.53 6.08 4.87
N THR A 56 -8.75 5.09 4.00
CA THR A 56 -9.07 3.73 4.44
C THR A 56 -7.89 3.10 5.20
N GLY A 57 -6.65 3.26 4.71
CA GLY A 57 -5.44 2.80 5.40
C GLY A 57 -5.30 3.38 6.81
N ALA A 58 -5.53 4.69 6.97
CA ALA A 58 -5.46 5.36 8.27
C ALA A 58 -6.52 4.84 9.25
N ILE A 59 -7.78 4.70 8.82
CA ILE A 59 -8.88 4.21 9.67
C ILE A 59 -8.59 2.78 10.14
N TYR A 60 -8.12 1.91 9.25
CA TYR A 60 -7.82 0.52 9.61
C TYR A 60 -6.55 0.39 10.47
N ALA A 61 -5.57 1.27 10.32
CA ALA A 61 -4.35 1.27 11.14
C ALA A 61 -4.64 1.53 12.63
N LEU A 62 -5.56 2.45 12.92
CA LEU A 62 -5.89 2.89 14.29
C LEU A 62 -6.41 1.75 15.18
N ASN A 63 -7.04 0.73 14.57
CA ASN A 63 -7.64 -0.38 15.30
C ASN A 63 -6.75 -1.65 15.33
N GLN A 64 -5.43 -1.52 15.07
CA GLN A 64 -4.51 -2.66 15.07
C GLN A 64 -3.51 -2.58 16.22
N THR A 65 -3.30 -3.70 16.90
CA THR A 65 -2.29 -3.85 17.96
C THR A 65 -0.98 -4.45 17.44
N ASN A 66 -1.02 -5.21 16.34
CA ASN A 66 0.15 -5.85 15.77
C ASN A 66 1.02 -4.86 14.99
N MET A 67 2.27 -4.69 15.41
CA MET A 67 3.25 -3.80 14.75
C MET A 67 3.40 -4.06 13.24
N LYS A 68 3.44 -5.33 12.81
CA LYS A 68 3.54 -5.69 11.38
C LYS A 68 2.32 -5.22 10.58
N LYS A 69 1.13 -5.26 11.17
CA LYS A 69 -0.10 -4.78 10.54
C LYS A 69 -0.07 -3.26 10.46
N ILE A 70 0.28 -2.57 11.55
CA ILE A 70 0.42 -1.10 11.54
C ILE A 70 1.35 -0.65 10.42
N LEU A 71 2.53 -1.28 10.29
CA LEU A 71 3.49 -0.99 9.22
C LEU A 71 2.94 -1.30 7.81
N SER A 72 2.07 -2.29 7.67
CA SER A 72 1.41 -2.58 6.39
C SER A 72 0.32 -1.57 6.03
N TYR A 73 -0.38 -1.01 7.03
CA TYR A 73 -1.41 0.01 6.81
C TYR A 73 -0.82 1.40 6.55
N SER A 74 0.39 1.68 7.05
CA SER A 74 1.11 2.94 6.80
C SER A 74 1.77 3.02 5.41
N SER A 75 1.74 1.94 4.64
CA SER A 75 2.50 1.77 3.40
C SER A 75 1.61 1.88 2.17
#